data_AF-A0A3M1P9M8-F1
#
_entry.id   AF-A0A3M1P9M8-F1
#
_cell.length_a   1.000
_cell.length_b   1.000
_cell.length_c   1.000
_cell.angle_alpha   90.00
_cell.angle_beta   90.00
_cell.angle_gamma   90.00
#
_symmetry.space_group_name_H-M   'P 1'
#
loop_
_entity.id
_entity.type
_entity.pdbx_description
1 polymer ?
#
loop_
_entity_poly.entity_id
_entity_poly.type
_entity_poly.pdbx_seq_one_letter_code
_entity_poly.pdbx_strand_id
1 'polypeptide(L)' 'MEIVAEYQGIDTDQTIWQYFRRHWLAWFPGLGSRCAFVRQADNLWQYKALLQHHLAVQFVAAEF' A
#
# COMPACT_ATOMS: atom_id res chain seq x y z
N MET A 1 1.49 2.47 3.10
CA MET A 1 1.46 3.93 2.84
C MET A 1 0.05 4.43 2.81
N GLU A 2 -0.84 3.71 2.14
CA GLU A 2 -2.31 3.81 2.22
C GLU A 2 -2.86 4.09 3.64
N ILE A 3 -2.52 3.30 4.68
CA ILE A 3 -3.00 3.57 6.06
C ILE A 3 -2.58 4.95 6.58
N VAL A 4 -1.33 5.36 6.32
CA VAL A 4 -0.81 6.66 6.77
C VAL A 4 -1.41 7.80 5.93
N ALA A 5 -1.62 7.56 4.64
CA ALA A 5 -2.27 8.48 3.72
C ALA A 5 -3.72 8.75 4.13
N GLU A 6 -4.46 7.68 4.40
CA GLU A 6 -5.86 7.73 4.79
C GLU A 6 -6.03 8.34 6.20
N TYR A 7 -5.15 8.01 7.14
CA TYR A 7 -5.10 8.67 8.43
C TYR A 7 -4.81 10.18 8.33
N GLN A 8 -3.98 10.59 7.36
CA GLN A 8 -3.66 12.00 7.09
C GLN A 8 -4.69 12.70 6.18
N GLY A 9 -5.67 11.97 5.63
CA GLY A 9 -6.63 12.51 4.65
C GLY A 9 -5.98 12.96 3.33
N ILE A 10 -4.90 12.29 2.91
CA ILE A 10 -4.18 12.60 1.66
C ILE A 10 -4.61 11.63 0.56
N ASP A 11 -5.36 12.11 -0.42
CA ASP A 11 -5.91 11.26 -1.50
C ASP A 11 -5.03 11.13 -2.75
N THR A 12 -3.92 11.86 -2.84
CA THR A 12 -3.10 11.89 -4.06
C THR A 12 -1.74 11.26 -3.87
N ASP A 13 -1.38 10.31 -4.72
CA ASP A 13 -0.09 9.60 -4.70
C ASP A 13 1.13 10.53 -4.65
N GLN A 14 1.04 11.67 -5.33
CA GLN A 14 2.09 12.68 -5.31
C GLN A 14 2.29 13.26 -3.91
N THR A 15 1.20 13.61 -3.24
CA THR A 15 1.23 14.24 -1.92
C THR A 15 1.62 13.22 -0.85
N ILE A 16 1.18 11.97 -0.99
CA ILE A 16 1.61 10.86 -0.13
C ILE A 16 3.12 10.63 -0.28
N TRP A 17 3.64 10.54 -1.52
CA TRP A 17 5.07 10.37 -1.75
C TRP A 17 5.90 11.53 -1.16
N GLN A 18 5.45 12.79 -1.35
CA GLN A 18 6.10 13.96 -0.76
C GLN A 18 6.11 13.90 0.76
N TYR A 19 4.98 13.51 1.38
CA TYR A 19 4.87 13.35 2.83
C TYR A 19 5.83 12.27 3.35
N PHE A 20 5.87 11.09 2.73
CA PHE A 20 6.78 10.02 3.11
C PHE A 20 8.26 10.42 2.93
N ARG A 21 8.58 11.12 1.84
CA ARG A 21 9.94 11.64 1.60
C ARG A 21 10.34 12.72 2.60
N ARG A 22 9.39 13.51 3.11
CA ARG A 22 9.70 14.61 4.05
C ARG A 22 9.75 14.15 5.50
N HIS A 23 8.87 13.25 5.90
CA HIS A 23 8.68 12.87 7.30
C HIS A 23 9.21 11.48 7.65
N TRP A 24 9.37 10.59 6.66
CA TRP A 24 9.69 9.18 6.89
C TRP A 24 10.96 8.72 6.15
N LEU A 25 11.71 9.62 5.52
CA LEU A 25 12.95 9.26 4.82
C LEU A 25 14.02 8.66 5.74
N ALA A 26 14.06 9.07 7.01
CA ALA A 26 14.96 8.45 8.00
C ALA A 26 14.62 6.97 8.25
N TRP A 27 13.35 6.59 8.08
CA TRP A 27 12.86 5.22 8.28
C TRP A 27 12.90 4.43 6.96
N PHE A 28 12.83 5.13 5.83
CA PHE A 28 12.91 4.57 4.48
C PHE A 28 13.99 5.29 3.66
N PRO A 29 15.28 5.07 3.96
CA PRO A 29 16.37 5.76 3.26
C PRO A 29 16.43 5.39 1.76
N GLY A 30 15.90 4.22 1.40
CA GLY A 30 15.75 3.75 0.02
C GLY A 30 14.47 4.20 -0.68
N LEU A 31 13.76 5.22 -0.18
CA LEU A 31 12.54 5.72 -0.83
C LEU A 31 12.88 6.23 -2.24
N GLY A 32 12.57 5.43 -3.25
CA GLY A 32 12.91 5.71 -4.64
C GLY A 32 12.09 6.84 -5.26
N SER A 33 12.12 6.91 -6.59
CA SER A 33 11.32 7.88 -7.34
C SER A 33 9.81 7.69 -7.09
N ARG A 34 9.01 8.74 -7.32
CA ARG A 34 7.55 8.68 -7.22
C ARG A 34 6.96 7.49 -8.01
N CYS A 35 7.50 7.19 -9.20
CA CYS A 35 7.01 6.07 -10.00
C CYS A 35 7.29 4.71 -9.35
N ALA A 36 8.44 4.54 -8.69
CA ALA A 36 8.74 3.31 -7.96
C ALA A 36 7.84 3.16 -6.73
N PHE A 37 7.56 4.27 -6.04
CA PHE A 37 6.64 4.32 -4.91
C PHE A 37 5.21 3.91 -5.30
N VAL A 38 4.66 4.49 -6.37
CA VAL A 38 3.32 4.15 -6.86
C VAL A 38 3.27 2.70 -7.33
N ARG A 39 4.29 2.24 -8.04
CA ARG A 39 4.38 0.82 -8.44
C ARG A 39 4.41 -0.13 -7.24
N GLN A 40 5.06 0.24 -6.14
CA GLN A 40 5.01 -0.55 -4.91
C GLN A 40 3.60 -0.57 -4.29
N ALA A 41 2.87 0.55 -4.34
CA ALA A 41 1.47 0.61 -3.91
C ALA A 41 0.57 -0.28 -4.79
N ASP A 42 0.73 -0.23 -6.10
CA ASP A 42 -0.02 -1.09 -7.05
C ASP A 42 0.27 -2.58 -6.82
N ASN A 43 1.55 -2.94 -6.66
CA ASN A 43 1.94 -4.31 -6.36
C ASN A 43 1.29 -4.78 -5.04
N LEU A 44 1.27 -3.94 -4.01
CA LEU A 44 0.64 -4.26 -2.74
C LEU A 44 -0.87 -4.47 -2.88
N TRP A 45 -1.55 -3.67 -3.72
CA TRP A 45 -2.96 -3.86 -4.03
C TRP A 45 -3.21 -5.23 -4.68
N GLN A 46 -2.36 -5.66 -5.61
CA GLN A 46 -2.48 -6.99 -6.22
C GLN A 46 -2.35 -8.11 -5.19
N TYR A 47 -1.39 -8.01 -4.26
CA TYR A 47 -1.26 -8.99 -3.18
C TYR A 47 -2.45 -9.00 -2.22
N LYS A 48 -3.05 -7.84 -1.92
CA LYS A 48 -4.29 -7.77 -1.12
C LYS A 48 -5.43 -8.51 -1.82
N ALA A 49 -5.60 -8.32 -3.13
CA ALA A 49 -6.63 -9.01 -3.90
C ALA A 49 -6.41 -10.54 -3.89
N LEU A 50 -5.16 -10.99 -4.04
CA LEU A 50 -4.83 -12.42 -3.95
C LEU A 50 -5.12 -12.99 -2.57
N LEU A 51 -4.72 -12.30 -1.50
CA LEU A 51 -5.01 -12.72 -0.12
C LEU A 51 -6.52 -12.80 0.12
N GLN A 52 -7.27 -11.78 -0.32
CA GLN A 52 -8.73 -11.77 -0.19
C GLN A 52 -9.37 -12.94 -0.95
N HIS A 53 -8.89 -13.25 -2.15
CA HIS A 53 -9.34 -14.42 -2.90
C HIS A 53 -9.02 -15.73 -2.18
N HIS A 54 -7.80 -15.91 -1.69
CA HIS A 54 -7.39 -17.08 -0.93
C HIS A 54 -8.23 -17.28 0.33
N LEU A 55 -8.47 -16.20 1.08
CA LEU A 55 -9.31 -16.23 2.27
C LEU A 55 -10.75 -16.57 1.93
N ALA A 56 -11.33 -15.95 0.88
CA ALA A 56 -12.68 -16.26 0.43
C ALA A 56 -12.84 -17.76 0.06
N VAL A 57 -11.85 -18.33 -0.63
CA VAL A 57 -11.83 -19.76 -0.96
C VAL A 57 -11.73 -20.62 0.31
N GLN A 58 -10.89 -20.25 1.28
CA GLN A 58 -10.79 -20.98 2.54
C GLN A 58 -12.07 -20.93 3.37
N PHE A 59 -12.74 -19.78 3.44
CA PHE A 59 -14.01 -19.64 4.16
C PHE A 59 -15.11 -20.49 3.52
N VAL A 60 -15.22 -20.48 2.20
CA VAL A 60 -16.18 -21.34 1.49
C VAL A 60 -15.85 -22.82 1.70
N ALA A 61 -14.58 -23.20 1.68
CA ALA A 61 -14.15 -24.59 1.90
C ALA A 61 -14.31 -25.07 3.37
N ALA A 62 -14.41 -24.15 4.33
CA ALA A 62 -14.61 -24.46 5.75
C ALA A 62 -16.09 -24.60 6.15
N GLU A 63 -17.03 -24.23 5.26
CA GLU A 63 -18.48 -24.35 5.46
C GLU A 63 -19.08 -25.65 4.89
N PHE A 64 -18.25 -26.57 4.37
CA PHE A 64 -18.62 -27.93 3.93
C PHE A 64 -17.83 -29.00 4.69
#